data_AF-A0A231VPC3-F1
#
_entry.id   AF-A0A231VPC3-F1
#
_cell.length_a   1.000
_cell.length_b   1.000
_cell.length_c   1.000
_cell.angle_alpha   90.00
_cell.angle_beta   90.00
_cell.angle_gamma   90.00
#
_symmetry.space_group_name_H-M   'P 1'
#
loop_
_entity.id
_entity.type
_entity.pdbx_description
1 polymer ?
#
loop_
_entity_poly.entity_id
_entity_poly.type
_entity_poly.pdbx_seq_one_letter_code
_entity_poly.pdbx_strand_id
1 'polypeptide(L)'
;RDIQGDVIDFVRLVKGISFKEALAFLSEEPFQKEAIQEKRERPFYYPLKRVEDSNCSLTRYYLTECRGISEEIIQKMIQQGLIAQASWKTN
;
A
#
# COMPACT_ATOMS: atom_id res chain seq x y z
N ARG A 1 -13.02 36.89 11.50
CA ARG A 1 -11.73 37.62 11.51
C ARG A 1 -10.77 36.73 10.74
N ASP A 2 -10.28 37.21 9.59
CA ASP A 2 -9.17 36.56 8.91
C ASP A 2 -7.94 36.73 9.79
N ILE A 3 -7.47 35.63 10.39
CA ILE A 3 -6.28 35.64 11.22
C ILE A 3 -5.12 35.41 10.27
N GLN A 4 -4.66 36.50 9.65
CA GLN A 4 -3.44 36.53 8.86
C GLN A 4 -2.31 37.05 9.74
N GLY A 5 -1.15 36.39 9.70
CA GLY A 5 0.00 36.72 10.54
C GLY A 5 1.11 35.69 10.38
N ASP A 6 2.27 35.99 10.93
CA ASP A 6 3.41 35.06 10.95
C ASP A 6 3.26 34.00 12.06
N VAL A 7 4.24 33.12 12.17
CA VAL A 7 4.24 32.06 13.19
C VAL A 7 4.25 32.63 14.62
N ILE A 8 4.80 33.83 14.82
CA ILE A 8 4.87 34.47 16.13
C ILE A 8 3.48 34.97 16.53
N ASP A 9 2.75 35.59 15.61
CA ASP A 9 1.37 36.02 15.85
C ASP A 9 0.44 34.83 16.13
N PHE A 10 0.67 33.70 15.47
CA PHE A 10 -0.04 32.46 15.77
C PHE A 10 0.19 32.00 17.22
N VAL A 11 1.44 31.95 17.67
CA VAL A 11 1.78 31.54 19.05
C VAL A 11 1.18 32.51 20.07
N ARG A 12 1.29 33.82 19.83
CA ARG A 12 0.70 34.85 20.71
C ARG A 12 -0.81 34.68 20.84
N LEU A 13 -1.50 34.40 19.74
CA LEU A 13 -2.95 34.21 19.73
C LEU A 13 -3.36 32.94 20.48
N VAL A 14 -2.70 31.81 20.20
CA VAL A 14 -3.07 30.50 20.76
C VAL A 14 -2.72 30.40 22.25
N LYS A 15 -1.57 30.96 22.65
CA LYS A 15 -1.08 30.89 24.04
C LYS A 15 -1.47 32.10 24.89
N GLY A 16 -1.91 33.20 24.29
CA GLY A 16 -2.28 34.43 25.00
C GLY A 16 -1.08 35.18 25.61
N ILE A 17 0.11 35.04 25.01
CA ILE A 17 1.38 35.57 25.53
C ILE A 17 1.89 36.78 24.75
N SER A 18 2.84 37.51 25.32
CA SER A 18 3.50 38.65 24.66
C SER A 18 4.43 38.21 23.54
N PHE A 19 4.83 39.15 22.67
CA PHE A 19 5.77 38.89 21.57
C PHE A 19 7.11 38.33 22.05
N LYS A 20 7.65 38.86 23.16
CA LYS A 20 8.94 38.41 23.71
C LYS A 20 8.85 36.99 24.26
N GLU A 21 7.74 36.65 24.91
CA GLU A 21 7.48 35.30 25.41
C GLU A 21 7.24 34.31 24.25
N ALA A 22 6.57 34.74 23.18
CA ALA A 22 6.40 33.93 21.99
C ALA A 22 7.73 33.66 21.27
N LEU A 23 8.62 34.65 21.21
CA LEU A 23 9.99 34.45 20.71
C LEU A 23 10.78 33.47 21.57
N ALA A 24 10.74 33.64 22.89
CA ALA A 24 11.40 32.73 23.83
C ALA A 24 10.88 31.29 23.66
N PHE A 25 9.56 31.12 23.58
CA PHE A 25 8.90 29.83 23.33
C PHE A 25 9.38 29.15 22.04
N LEU A 26 9.51 29.91 20.96
CA LEU A 26 10.00 29.38 19.68
C LEU A 26 11.51 29.10 19.66
N SER A 27 12.27 29.76 20.53
CA SER A 27 13.74 29.65 20.58
C SER A 27 14.28 28.61 21.58
N GLU A 28 13.55 28.35 22.67
CA GLU A 28 14.08 27.61 23.82
C GLU A 28 13.73 26.11 23.80
N GLU A 29 12.67 25.70 23.09
CA GLU A 29 12.33 24.27 23.01
C GLU A 29 12.99 23.60 21.79
N PRO A 30 13.91 22.64 22.00
CA PRO A 30 14.26 21.72 20.92
C PRO A 30 12.99 20.93 20.60
N PHE A 31 12.44 21.15 19.40
CA PHE A 31 11.31 20.39 18.88
C PHE A 31 11.57 18.90 19.13
N GLN A 32 10.85 18.29 20.06
CA GLN A 32 10.86 16.85 20.23
C GLN A 32 10.23 16.28 18.98
N LYS A 33 11.08 15.90 18.01
CA LYS A 33 10.65 15.08 16.89
C LYS A 33 10.01 13.85 17.52
N GLU A 34 8.69 13.77 17.46
CA GLU A 34 7.97 12.55 17.79
C GLU A 34 8.69 11.42 17.08
N ALA A 35 9.09 10.40 17.84
CA ALA A 35 9.77 9.26 17.30
C ALA A 35 8.91 8.74 16.15
N ILE A 36 9.43 8.80 14.92
CA ILE A 36 8.76 8.28 13.74
C ILE A 36 8.48 6.83 14.08
N GLN A 37 7.21 6.52 14.36
CA GLN A 37 6.83 5.16 14.65
C GLN A 37 7.00 4.43 13.31
N GLU A 38 8.16 3.80 13.12
CA GLU A 38 8.40 2.94 11.98
C GLU A 38 7.26 1.93 11.94
N LYS A 39 6.31 2.14 11.03
CA LYS A 39 5.33 1.14 10.68
C LYS A 39 6.15 -0.03 10.19
N ARG A 40 6.35 -1.04 11.05
CA ARG A 40 6.97 -2.30 10.65
C ARG A 40 6.19 -2.80 9.44
N GLU A 41 6.82 -2.72 8.28
CA GLU A 41 6.26 -3.25 7.05
C GLU A 41 6.03 -4.73 7.28
N ARG A 42 4.76 -5.13 7.35
CA ARG A 42 4.44 -6.56 7.40
C ARG A 42 4.71 -7.11 6.00
N PRO A 43 5.34 -8.27 5.87
CA PRO A 43 5.45 -8.92 4.58
C PRO A 43 4.04 -9.14 4.01
N PHE A 44 3.90 -8.95 2.71
CA PHE A 44 2.67 -9.25 2.00
C PHE A 44 2.30 -10.73 2.18
N TYR A 45 1.06 -11.02 2.55
CA TYR A 45 0.51 -12.38 2.62
C TYR A 45 -0.82 -12.44 1.87
N TYR A 46 -1.06 -13.53 1.15
CA TYR A 46 -2.30 -13.74 0.43
C TYR A 46 -3.26 -14.56 1.31
N PRO A 47 -4.44 -14.03 1.71
CA PRO A 47 -5.36 -14.73 2.60
C PRO A 47 -6.12 -15.87 1.91
N LEU A 48 -6.05 -15.97 0.57
CA LEU A 48 -6.71 -17.02 -0.17
C LEU A 48 -5.82 -18.26 -0.25
N LYS A 49 -6.40 -19.43 0.04
CA LYS A 49 -5.77 -20.72 -0.26
C LYS A 49 -5.57 -20.82 -1.78
N ARG A 50 -4.45 -21.41 -2.22
CA ARG A 50 -4.29 -21.77 -3.63
C ARG A 50 -5.35 -22.81 -3.97
N VAL A 51 -6.40 -22.38 -4.67
CA VAL A 51 -7.42 -23.27 -5.26
C VAL A 51 -7.21 -23.26 -6.78
N GLU A 52 -6.01 -23.65 -7.19
CA GLU A 52 -5.68 -23.83 -8.60
C GLU A 52 -6.29 -25.16 -9.08
N ASP A 53 -6.97 -25.14 -10.22
CA ASP A 53 -7.40 -26.36 -10.90
C ASP A 53 -6.17 -27.00 -11.56
N SER A 54 -5.76 -28.17 -11.05
CA SER A 54 -4.57 -28.89 -11.52
C SER A 54 -4.62 -29.23 -13.01
N ASN A 55 -5.82 -29.29 -13.61
CA ASN A 55 -5.99 -29.63 -15.01
C ASN A 55 -6.15 -28.41 -15.93
N CYS A 56 -6.32 -27.19 -15.40
CA CYS A 56 -6.39 -25.95 -16.18
C CYS A 56 -7.22 -26.06 -17.48
N SER A 57 -8.34 -26.79 -17.44
CA SER A 57 -9.03 -27.26 -18.65
C SER A 57 -9.65 -26.13 -19.48
N LEU A 58 -10.21 -25.11 -18.80
CA LEU A 58 -10.75 -23.92 -19.46
C LEU A 58 -9.64 -23.08 -20.08
N THR A 59 -8.51 -22.93 -19.37
CA THR A 59 -7.33 -22.24 -19.88
C THR A 59 -6.77 -22.93 -21.11
N ARG A 60 -6.62 -24.26 -21.07
CA ARG A 60 -6.17 -25.07 -22.22
C ARG A 60 -7.11 -24.88 -23.42
N TYR A 61 -8.41 -25.05 -23.23
CA TYR A 61 -9.40 -24.87 -24.28
C TYR A 61 -9.34 -23.47 -24.90
N TYR A 62 -9.35 -22.42 -24.08
CA TYR A 62 -9.35 -21.05 -24.60
C TYR A 62 -8.07 -20.71 -25.37
N LEU A 63 -6.90 -21.12 -24.87
CA LEU A 63 -5.63 -20.81 -25.52
C LEU A 63 -5.42 -21.62 -26.80
N THR A 64 -5.88 -22.87 -26.85
CA THR A 64 -5.84 -23.68 -28.07
C THR A 64 -6.89 -23.23 -29.08
N GLU A 65 -8.17 -23.32 -28.74
CA GLU A 65 -9.27 -23.15 -29.68
C GLU A 65 -9.53 -21.68 -30.04
N CYS A 66 -9.39 -20.76 -29.08
CA CYS A 66 -9.69 -19.34 -29.34
C CYS A 66 -8.46 -18.51 -29.70
N ARG A 67 -7.25 -18.93 -29.29
CA ARG A 67 -6.01 -18.17 -29.51
C ARG A 67 -5.00 -18.86 -30.42
N GLY A 68 -5.25 -20.12 -30.83
CA GLY A 68 -4.37 -20.86 -31.73
C GLY A 68 -2.99 -21.17 -31.16
N ILE A 69 -2.85 -21.16 -29.83
CA ILE A 69 -1.60 -21.47 -29.15
C ILE A 69 -1.49 -23.00 -29.06
N SER A 70 -0.31 -23.55 -29.38
CA SER A 70 -0.12 -25.00 -29.33
C SER A 70 -0.16 -25.53 -27.90
N GLU A 71 -0.72 -26.72 -27.73
CA GLU A 71 -0.79 -27.41 -26.43
C GLU A 71 0.59 -27.60 -25.80
N GLU A 72 1.64 -27.80 -26.62
CA GLU A 72 3.01 -27.92 -26.14
C GLU A 72 3.51 -26.64 -25.43
N ILE A 73 3.19 -25.46 -25.98
CA ILE A 73 3.57 -24.18 -25.37
C ILE A 73 2.78 -23.97 -24.07
N ILE A 74 1.48 -24.26 -24.07
CA ILE A 74 0.62 -24.14 -22.90
C ILE A 74 1.13 -25.03 -21.77
N GLN A 75 1.48 -26.29 -22.09
CA GLN A 75 2.05 -27.23 -21.13
C GLN A 75 3.37 -26.73 -20.52
N LYS A 76 4.27 -26.18 -21.33
CA LYS A 76 5.53 -25.58 -20.82
C LYS A 76 5.27 -24.40 -19.90
N MET A 77 4.33 -23.51 -20.25
CA MET A 77 3.97 -22.35 -19.42
C MET A 77 3.37 -22.76 -18.07
N ILE A 78 2.53 -23.81 -18.03
CA ILE A 78 2.00 -24.37 -16.78
C ILE A 78 3.14 -24.95 -15.92
N GLN A 79 4.02 -25.77 -16.53
CA GLN A 79 5.15 -26.39 -15.81
C GLN A 79 6.13 -25.36 -15.25
N GLN A 80 6.33 -24.24 -15.94
CA GLN A 80 7.17 -23.13 -15.48
C GLN A 80 6.46 -22.22 -14.45
N GLY A 81 5.17 -22.46 -14.18
CA GLY A 81 4.38 -21.63 -13.27
C GLY A 81 4.02 -20.25 -13.82
N LEU A 82 4.08 -20.05 -15.14
CA LEU A 82 3.74 -18.78 -15.80
C LEU A 82 2.22 -18.58 -15.93
N ILE A 83 1.45 -19.67 -15.97
CA ILE A 83 -0.01 -19.64 -16.02
C ILE A 83 -0.59 -20.68 -15.05
N ALA A 84 -1.72 -20.34 -14.43
CA ALA A 84 -2.52 -21.24 -13.60
C ALA A 84 -4.01 -20.87 -13.73
N GLN A 85 -4.91 -21.84 -13.61
CA GLN A 85 -6.35 -21.61 -13.61
C GLN A 85 -6.85 -21.55 -12.16
N ALA A 86 -7.37 -20.39 -11.75
CA ALA A 86 -8.05 -20.26 -10.47
C ALA A 86 -9.45 -20.91 -10.54
N SER A 87 -9.81 -21.69 -9.53
CA SER A 87 -11.18 -22.17 -9.33
C SER A 87 -11.74 -21.58 -8.04
N TRP A 88 -12.76 -20.74 -8.16
CA TRP A 88 -13.50 -20.28 -7.00
C TRP A 88 -14.53 -21.35 -6.63
N LYS A 89 -14.35 -21.99 -5.47
CA LYS A 89 -15.37 -22.86 -4.87
C LYS A 89 -16.12 -22.08 -3.80
N THR A 90 -17.37 -21.72 -4.08
CA THR A 90 -18.31 -21.29 -3.06
C THR A 90 -18.82 -22.55 -2.36
N ASN A 91 -18.63 -22.64 -1.04
CA ASN A 91 -19.32 -23.64 -0.19
C ASN A 91 -20.79 -23.28 -0.03
#